data_AF-A0A061BBG2-F1
#
_entry.id   AF-A0A061BBG2-F1
#
_cell.length_a   1.000
_cell.length_b   1.000
_cell.length_c   1.000
_cell.angle_alpha   90.00
_cell.angle_beta   90.00
_cell.angle_gamma   90.00
#
_symmetry.space_group_name_H-M   'P 1'
#
loop_
_entity.id
_entity.type
_entity.pdbx_description
1 polymer ?
#
loop_
_entity_poly.entity_id
_entity_poly.type
_entity_poly.pdbx_seq_one_letter_code
_entity_poly.pdbx_strand_id
1 'polypeptide(L)'
;MAQHLPSVRTRIIQCFCAILWCFFAAGPVFGFAALKPILISEGVYHWLCPEDSSEVCVAQDLKLNKMFTVAAMMTNVCALLVGNILDRKGPRVCGLIGSILITLGTLTLAQFFNAIIPDPFIIGYLFLAIGGPFVFISSFQLANSFPKYSGMILALLTGAFDTSSAVFLGYRLIYQNVTHLPLRKFFTIFLVVPLFIFLCQLFIMPTDSYKTMGNVQKLLIEGLDENGQLPEGDDGSGIIADADERTSLLSANAENYGGQQQTLNTSMLADGSRRKSVYEEYIEQELTQKSGNIFGILDGEPVSQQLKSPFFFLMCMLCAIQMIRINYFVATIRSQEEYLLGPELAASINGIFDVALPLGGVIAIPFIGIILDNLKTVHVLMILTIVSLIIGVCGLVSNFYINLIGIFFLVVYRPFYYTAVSDYCAKVFGFNTFGQVYGLMMCISGFFNYFQTAFDYFTKQHYNNNPTPVNVMLVSCTVIFGTALITYILKETKHIARRGIENEAERAPVSDLPQ
;
A
#
# COMPACT_ATOMS: atom_id res chain seq x y z
N MET A 1 -21.09 3.99 -25.97
CA MET A 1 -20.68 2.71 -26.59
C MET A 1 -20.52 1.71 -25.46
N ALA A 2 -21.34 0.67 -25.40
CA ALA A 2 -21.16 -0.40 -24.43
C ALA A 2 -19.80 -1.07 -24.72
N GLN A 3 -18.83 -0.90 -23.81
CA GLN A 3 -17.54 -1.60 -23.91
C GLN A 3 -17.85 -3.10 -23.77
N HIS A 4 -17.74 -3.83 -24.88
CA HIS A 4 -17.94 -5.27 -24.89
C HIS A 4 -16.82 -5.90 -24.06
N LEU A 5 -17.11 -6.25 -22.81
CA LEU A 5 -16.17 -6.91 -21.91
C LEU A 5 -15.62 -8.18 -22.60
N PRO A 6 -14.30 -8.41 -22.59
CA PRO A 6 -13.71 -9.58 -23.24
C PRO A 6 -14.22 -10.88 -22.63
N SER A 7 -14.00 -11.99 -23.35
CA SER A 7 -14.45 -13.32 -22.90
C SER A 7 -13.98 -13.62 -21.47
N VAL A 8 -14.79 -14.36 -20.71
CA VAL A 8 -14.48 -14.73 -19.31
C VAL A 8 -13.12 -15.42 -19.21
N ARG A 9 -12.77 -16.26 -20.19
CA ARG A 9 -11.46 -16.94 -20.26
C ARG A 9 -10.31 -15.94 -20.36
N THR A 10 -10.45 -14.92 -21.21
CA THR A 10 -9.43 -13.86 -21.36
C THR A 10 -9.24 -13.08 -20.06
N ARG A 11 -10.33 -12.75 -19.36
CA ARG A 11 -10.27 -12.05 -18.07
C ARG A 11 -9.59 -12.87 -16.97
N ILE A 12 -9.89 -14.17 -16.88
CA ILE A 12 -9.22 -15.08 -15.94
C ILE A 12 -7.72 -15.15 -16.24
N ILE A 13 -7.33 -15.28 -17.51
CA ILE A 13 -5.92 -15.32 -17.92
C ILE A 13 -5.23 -14.00 -17.57
N GLN A 14 -5.88 -12.85 -17.81
CA GLN A 14 -5.35 -11.53 -17.42
C GLN A 14 -5.07 -11.45 -15.92
N CYS A 15 -6.05 -11.83 -15.08
CA CYS A 15 -5.88 -11.83 -13.61
C CYS A 15 -4.77 -12.80 -13.16
N PHE A 16 -4.72 -14.00 -13.73
CA PHE A 16 -3.71 -14.99 -13.37
C PHE A 16 -2.29 -14.54 -13.73
N CYS A 17 -2.10 -14.06 -14.96
CA CYS A 17 -0.81 -13.49 -15.38
C CYS A 17 -0.43 -12.31 -14.48
N ALA A 18 -1.40 -11.48 -14.09
CA ALA A 18 -1.16 -10.33 -13.23
C ALA A 18 -0.66 -10.69 -11.84
N ILE A 19 -1.31 -11.66 -11.21
CA ILE A 19 -0.87 -12.18 -9.92
C ILE A 19 0.55 -12.77 -10.05
N LEU A 20 0.82 -13.53 -11.12
CA LEU A 20 2.12 -14.16 -11.35
C LEU A 20 3.24 -13.12 -11.52
N TRP A 21 3.06 -12.10 -12.37
CA TRP A 21 4.10 -11.09 -12.52
C TRP A 21 4.21 -10.19 -11.28
N CYS A 22 3.12 -9.95 -10.56
CA CYS A 22 3.18 -9.18 -9.32
C CYS A 22 4.03 -9.92 -8.28
N PHE A 23 3.87 -11.24 -8.18
CA PHE A 23 4.70 -12.08 -7.33
C PHE A 23 6.19 -12.00 -7.68
N PHE A 24 6.57 -11.94 -8.96
CA PHE A 24 7.99 -11.92 -9.33
C PHE A 24 8.62 -10.52 -9.37
N ALA A 25 7.86 -9.47 -9.66
CA ALA A 25 8.42 -8.18 -10.04
C ALA A 25 7.89 -6.97 -9.26
N ALA A 26 6.77 -7.07 -8.54
CA ALA A 26 6.12 -5.88 -8.01
C ALA A 26 6.84 -5.27 -6.80
N GLY A 27 7.42 -6.09 -5.92
CA GLY A 27 8.13 -5.61 -4.73
C GLY A 27 9.32 -6.45 -4.26
N PRO A 28 10.10 -7.17 -5.12
CA PRO A 28 11.23 -7.97 -4.65
C PRO A 28 12.26 -7.11 -3.88
N VAL A 29 12.32 -5.81 -4.18
CA VAL A 29 13.17 -4.82 -3.47
C VAL A 29 12.91 -4.73 -1.95
N PHE A 30 11.75 -5.17 -1.46
CA PHE A 30 11.47 -5.24 -0.02
C PHE A 30 12.06 -6.48 0.66
N GLY A 31 12.50 -7.49 -0.11
CA GLY A 31 13.27 -8.64 0.36
C GLY A 31 14.77 -8.35 0.56
N PHE A 32 15.13 -7.08 0.83
CA PHE A 32 16.52 -6.64 0.93
C PHE A 32 17.29 -7.36 2.05
N ALA A 33 16.63 -7.69 3.17
CA ALA A 33 17.24 -8.43 4.27
C ALA A 33 17.80 -9.80 3.85
N ALA A 34 17.18 -10.46 2.87
CA ALA A 34 17.65 -11.70 2.27
C ALA A 34 18.76 -11.48 1.23
N LEU A 35 18.71 -10.38 0.48
CA LEU A 35 19.69 -10.06 -0.57
C LEU A 35 21.01 -9.53 0.02
N LYS A 36 20.95 -8.73 1.09
CA LYS A 36 22.11 -8.05 1.70
C LYS A 36 23.26 -9.00 2.08
N PRO A 37 23.02 -10.16 2.74
CA PRO A 37 24.08 -11.13 3.02
C PRO A 37 24.80 -11.66 1.78
N ILE A 38 24.08 -11.81 0.66
CA ILE A 38 24.66 -12.30 -0.60
C ILE A 38 25.57 -11.23 -1.20
N LEU A 39 25.11 -9.97 -1.21
CA LEU A 39 25.92 -8.82 -1.68
C LEU A 39 27.22 -8.69 -0.89
N ILE A 40 27.14 -8.88 0.43
CA ILE A 40 28.32 -8.90 1.30
C ILE A 40 29.26 -10.06 0.92
N SER A 41 28.73 -11.26 0.72
CA SER A 41 29.54 -12.45 0.37
C SER A 41 30.22 -12.36 -1.01
N GLU A 42 29.62 -11.63 -1.95
CA GLU A 42 30.18 -11.37 -3.28
C GLU A 42 31.15 -10.17 -3.29
N GLY A 43 31.44 -9.58 -2.12
CA GLY A 43 32.41 -8.49 -1.97
C GLY A 43 31.90 -7.12 -2.46
N VAL A 44 30.59 -6.93 -2.59
CA VAL A 44 30.03 -5.66 -3.07
C VAL A 44 30.34 -4.54 -2.08
N TYR A 45 30.99 -3.48 -2.57
CA TYR A 45 31.51 -2.35 -1.79
C TYR A 45 32.59 -2.69 -0.75
N HIS A 46 33.25 -3.85 -0.83
CA HIS A 46 34.33 -4.20 0.09
C HIS A 46 35.51 -3.21 0.03
N TRP A 47 35.72 -2.53 -1.11
CA TRP A 47 36.73 -1.47 -1.28
C TRP A 47 36.55 -0.25 -0.37
N LEU A 48 35.38 -0.08 0.27
CA LEU A 48 35.15 0.95 1.28
C LEU A 48 35.73 0.57 2.64
N CYS A 49 36.11 -0.69 2.82
CA CYS A 49 36.65 -1.19 4.08
C CYS A 49 38.17 -1.06 4.13
N PRO A 50 38.75 -0.85 5.33
CA PRO A 50 40.20 -0.89 5.52
C PRO A 50 40.78 -2.26 5.10
N GLU A 51 41.99 -2.26 4.53
CA GLU A 51 42.65 -3.47 3.97
C GLU A 51 42.82 -4.62 4.98
N ASP A 52 42.83 -4.32 6.28
CA ASP A 52 43.02 -5.31 7.37
C ASP A 52 41.70 -5.89 7.93
N SER A 53 40.53 -5.55 7.36
CA SER A 53 39.23 -6.02 7.87
C SER A 53 38.68 -7.19 7.06
N SER A 54 38.67 -8.38 7.68
CA SER A 54 37.95 -9.57 7.18
C SER A 54 36.44 -9.52 7.44
N GLU A 55 35.98 -8.53 8.21
CA GLU A 55 34.59 -8.33 8.60
C GLU A 55 33.95 -7.14 7.87
N VAL A 56 32.62 -7.08 7.88
CA VAL A 56 31.84 -6.02 7.23
C VAL A 56 32.10 -4.70 7.94
N CYS A 57 32.68 -3.73 7.25
CA CYS A 57 32.91 -2.41 7.82
C CYS A 57 31.63 -1.55 7.84
N VAL A 58 31.59 -0.57 8.76
CA VAL A 58 30.48 0.40 8.90
C VAL A 58 30.17 1.12 7.58
N ALA A 59 31.20 1.49 6.81
CA ALA A 59 31.04 2.20 5.54
C ALA A 59 30.35 1.33 4.46
N GLN A 60 30.71 0.04 4.37
CA GLN A 60 30.07 -0.92 3.47
C GLN A 60 28.60 -1.11 3.86
N ASP A 61 28.31 -1.28 5.15
CA ASP A 61 26.94 -1.49 5.62
C ASP A 61 26.04 -0.27 5.40
N LEU A 62 26.54 0.94 5.66
CA LEU A 62 25.84 2.20 5.37
C LEU A 62 25.54 2.36 3.88
N LYS A 63 26.49 2.02 3.02
CA LYS A 63 26.32 2.11 1.56
C LYS A 63 25.27 1.13 1.05
N LEU A 64 25.26 -0.10 1.56
CA LEU A 64 24.24 -1.11 1.26
C LEU A 64 22.85 -0.68 1.77
N ASN A 65 22.74 -0.18 3.01
CA ASN A 65 21.45 0.28 3.53
C ASN A 65 20.92 1.49 2.74
N LYS A 66 21.81 2.38 2.28
CA LYS A 66 21.44 3.49 1.39
C LYS A 66 20.85 3.00 0.07
N MET A 67 21.33 1.90 -0.50
CA MET A 67 20.74 1.28 -1.70
C MET A 67 19.25 0.96 -1.49
N PHE A 68 18.92 0.35 -0.35
CA PHE A 68 17.53 0.06 0.00
C PHE A 68 16.71 1.33 0.26
N THR A 69 17.25 2.29 1.03
CA THR A 69 16.54 3.55 1.34
C THR A 69 16.15 4.31 0.08
N VAL A 70 17.07 4.44 -0.88
CA VAL A 70 16.82 5.15 -2.14
C VAL A 70 15.77 4.42 -2.98
N ALA A 71 15.84 3.09 -3.06
CA ALA A 71 14.83 2.29 -3.75
C ALA A 71 13.44 2.44 -3.11
N ALA A 72 13.33 2.26 -1.78
CA ALA A 72 12.06 2.36 -1.06
C ALA A 72 11.44 3.76 -1.15
N MET A 73 12.26 4.82 -1.10
CA MET A 73 11.80 6.20 -1.37
C MET A 73 11.18 6.29 -2.76
N MET A 74 11.88 5.80 -3.79
CA MET A 74 11.49 5.97 -5.18
C MET A 74 10.27 5.13 -5.56
N THR A 75 10.08 3.94 -4.98
CA THR A 75 8.84 3.15 -5.12
C THR A 75 7.61 3.97 -4.74
N ASN A 76 7.68 4.72 -3.64
CA ASN A 76 6.56 5.51 -3.13
C ASN A 76 6.34 6.81 -3.90
N VAL A 77 7.42 7.52 -4.24
CA VAL A 77 7.34 8.75 -5.05
C VAL A 77 6.79 8.45 -6.45
N CYS A 78 7.20 7.33 -7.06
CA CYS A 78 6.73 6.95 -8.39
C CYS A 78 5.26 6.51 -8.40
N ALA A 79 4.65 6.10 -7.29
CA ALA A 79 3.24 5.71 -7.25
C ALA A 79 2.30 6.83 -7.75
N LEU A 80 2.58 8.09 -7.40
CA LEU A 80 1.82 9.25 -7.89
C LEU A 80 2.00 9.46 -9.40
N LEU A 81 3.21 9.26 -9.92
CA LEU A 81 3.50 9.36 -11.35
C LEU A 81 2.79 8.26 -12.14
N VAL A 82 2.82 7.03 -11.62
CA VAL A 82 2.17 5.87 -12.24
C VAL A 82 0.67 6.09 -12.32
N GLY A 83 0.02 6.60 -11.27
CA GLY A 83 -1.41 6.92 -11.29
C GLY A 83 -1.79 7.86 -12.43
N ASN A 84 -1.07 8.98 -12.58
CA ASN A 84 -1.33 9.95 -13.65
C ASN A 84 -1.07 9.36 -15.07
N ILE A 85 -0.03 8.55 -15.23
CA ILE A 85 0.24 7.89 -16.52
C ILE A 85 -0.84 6.84 -16.83
N LEU A 86 -1.27 6.08 -15.83
CA LEU A 86 -2.32 5.06 -15.95
C LEU A 86 -3.63 5.69 -16.40
N ASP A 87 -4.00 6.82 -15.79
CA ASP A 87 -5.24 7.53 -16.12
C ASP A 87 -5.22 8.14 -17.54
N ARG A 88 -4.06 8.59 -18.03
CA ARG A 88 -3.94 9.26 -19.34
C ARG A 88 -3.65 8.32 -20.51
N LYS A 89 -2.81 7.31 -20.31
CA LYS A 89 -2.25 6.44 -21.37
C LYS A 89 -2.70 4.99 -21.25
N GLY A 90 -3.40 4.64 -20.17
CA GLY A 90 -3.91 3.30 -19.95
C GLY A 90 -2.87 2.31 -19.41
N PRO A 91 -3.33 1.10 -19.07
CA PRO A 91 -2.56 0.08 -18.35
C PRO A 91 -1.45 -0.56 -19.17
N ARG A 92 -1.66 -0.77 -20.48
CA ARG A 92 -0.63 -1.36 -21.37
C ARG A 92 0.65 -0.54 -21.39
N VAL A 93 0.53 0.78 -21.50
CA VAL A 93 1.69 1.67 -21.55
C VAL A 93 2.43 1.65 -20.21
N CYS A 94 1.70 1.67 -19.09
CA CYS A 94 2.29 1.51 -17.76
C CYS A 94 3.06 0.19 -17.63
N GLY A 95 2.46 -0.93 -18.04
CA GLY A 95 3.10 -2.24 -17.99
C GLY A 95 4.35 -2.34 -18.88
N LEU A 96 4.32 -1.76 -20.09
CA LEU A 96 5.48 -1.72 -20.98
C LEU A 96 6.62 -0.87 -20.41
N ILE A 97 6.31 0.31 -19.85
CA ILE A 97 7.30 1.15 -19.16
C ILE A 97 7.90 0.38 -17.98
N GLY A 98 7.07 -0.24 -17.14
CA GLY A 98 7.51 -1.06 -16.02
C GLY A 98 8.44 -2.20 -16.45
N SER A 99 8.09 -2.92 -17.52
CA SER A 99 8.90 -4.00 -18.08
C SER A 99 10.27 -3.52 -18.58
N ILE A 100 10.33 -2.38 -19.26
CA ILE A 100 11.58 -1.79 -19.73
C ILE A 100 12.45 -1.40 -18.54
N LEU A 101 11.87 -0.74 -17.53
CA LEU A 101 12.60 -0.34 -16.33
C LEU A 101 13.12 -1.55 -15.53
N ILE A 102 12.32 -2.61 -15.36
CA ILE A 102 12.77 -3.86 -14.72
C ILE A 102 13.90 -4.51 -15.53
N THR A 103 13.81 -4.49 -16.87
CA THR A 103 14.89 -5.02 -17.74
C THR A 103 16.18 -4.23 -17.53
N LEU A 104 16.12 -2.90 -17.56
CA LEU A 104 17.28 -2.03 -17.32
C LEU A 104 17.86 -2.24 -15.92
N GLY A 105 17.01 -2.33 -14.88
CA GLY A 105 17.43 -2.61 -13.50
C GLY A 105 18.11 -3.97 -13.35
N THR A 106 17.57 -4.99 -14.02
CA THR A 106 18.12 -6.34 -14.00
C THR A 106 19.45 -6.43 -14.76
N LEU A 107 19.57 -5.81 -15.93
CA LEU A 107 20.81 -5.78 -16.71
C LEU A 107 21.94 -5.03 -15.99
N THR A 108 21.61 -3.93 -15.33
CA THR A 108 22.57 -3.15 -14.53
C THR A 108 23.03 -3.93 -13.30
N LEU A 109 22.13 -4.63 -12.58
CA LEU A 109 22.49 -5.53 -11.47
C LEU A 109 23.27 -6.77 -11.92
N ALA A 110 23.04 -7.24 -13.15
CA ALA A 110 23.86 -8.28 -13.80
C ALA A 110 25.23 -7.76 -14.28
N GLN A 111 25.60 -6.52 -13.95
CA GLN A 111 26.89 -5.87 -14.24
C GLN A 111 27.20 -5.67 -15.72
N PHE A 112 26.20 -5.71 -16.61
CA PHE A 112 26.43 -5.42 -18.04
C PHE A 112 26.92 -3.99 -18.31
N PHE A 113 26.58 -3.05 -17.43
CA PHE A 113 26.89 -1.62 -17.58
C PHE A 113 27.94 -1.10 -16.59
N ASN A 114 28.74 -1.99 -15.98
CA ASN A 114 29.72 -1.62 -14.95
C ASN A 114 30.75 -0.58 -15.43
N ALA A 115 31.04 -0.53 -16.74
CA ALA A 115 31.99 0.43 -17.31
C ALA A 115 31.41 1.85 -17.52
N ILE A 116 30.08 2.01 -17.49
CA ILE A 116 29.40 3.27 -17.84
C ILE A 116 28.77 3.92 -16.61
N ILE A 117 28.28 3.11 -15.68
CA ILE A 117 27.49 3.58 -14.55
C ILE A 117 28.37 3.65 -13.29
N PRO A 118 28.45 4.80 -12.59
CA PRO A 118 29.35 4.97 -11.45
C PRO A 118 28.96 4.10 -10.23
N ASP A 119 27.67 3.81 -10.06
CA ASP A 119 27.18 2.90 -9.01
C ASP A 119 26.06 1.98 -9.57
N PRO A 120 26.44 0.88 -10.25
CA PRO A 120 25.48 0.04 -10.97
C PRO A 120 24.50 -0.68 -10.04
N PHE A 121 24.89 -0.94 -8.79
CA PHE A 121 24.02 -1.61 -7.82
C PHE A 121 22.91 -0.70 -7.32
N ILE A 122 23.23 0.55 -6.92
CA ILE A 122 22.19 1.51 -6.53
C ILE A 122 21.26 1.83 -7.69
N ILE A 123 21.82 2.10 -8.87
CA ILE A 123 21.03 2.49 -10.04
C ILE A 123 20.18 1.32 -10.53
N GLY A 124 20.71 0.11 -10.54
CA GLY A 124 19.94 -1.06 -10.94
C GLY A 124 18.84 -1.42 -9.96
N TYR A 125 19.11 -1.33 -8.66
CA TYR A 125 18.10 -1.52 -7.63
C TYR A 125 17.00 -0.45 -7.68
N LEU A 126 17.38 0.79 -7.98
CA LEU A 126 16.46 1.91 -8.19
C LEU A 126 15.53 1.64 -9.39
N PHE A 127 16.06 1.22 -10.54
CA PHE A 127 15.22 0.91 -11.70
C PHE A 127 14.25 -0.25 -11.43
N LEU A 128 14.69 -1.27 -10.70
CA LEU A 128 13.82 -2.37 -10.23
C LEU A 128 12.70 -1.83 -9.32
N ALA A 129 13.04 -0.92 -8.41
CA ALA A 129 12.10 -0.30 -7.47
C ALA A 129 11.05 0.59 -8.14
N ILE A 130 11.44 1.34 -9.19
CA ILE A 130 10.51 2.16 -9.98
C ILE A 130 9.60 1.27 -10.85
N GLY A 131 10.16 0.22 -11.44
CA GLY A 131 9.41 -0.67 -12.34
C GLY A 131 8.30 -1.46 -11.65
N GLY A 132 8.47 -1.81 -10.37
CA GLY A 132 7.47 -2.53 -9.57
C GLY A 132 6.09 -1.85 -9.50
N PRO A 133 5.99 -0.59 -9.03
CA PRO A 133 4.74 0.18 -9.04
C PRO A 133 4.06 0.26 -10.40
N PHE A 134 4.81 0.39 -11.50
CA PHE A 134 4.26 0.46 -12.86
C PHE A 134 3.48 -0.80 -13.25
N VAL A 135 4.01 -1.98 -12.90
CA VAL A 135 3.34 -3.27 -13.19
C VAL A 135 2.27 -3.61 -12.15
N PHE A 136 2.44 -3.14 -10.91
CA PHE A 136 1.51 -3.38 -9.81
C PHE A 136 0.22 -2.55 -9.92
N ILE A 137 0.34 -1.23 -9.95
CA ILE A 137 -0.81 -0.31 -9.90
C ILE A 137 -1.67 -0.46 -11.17
N SER A 138 -1.04 -0.67 -12.33
CA SER A 138 -1.75 -0.93 -13.59
C SER A 138 -2.57 -2.23 -13.60
N SER A 139 -2.32 -3.12 -12.64
CA SER A 139 -3.07 -4.38 -12.49
C SER A 139 -4.35 -4.22 -11.67
N PHE A 140 -4.51 -3.14 -10.88
CA PHE A 140 -5.69 -2.96 -10.02
C PHE A 140 -7.00 -2.88 -10.78
N GLN A 141 -6.99 -2.24 -11.95
CA GLN A 141 -8.14 -2.21 -12.85
C GLN A 141 -8.63 -3.60 -13.31
N LEU A 142 -7.81 -4.67 -13.20
CA LEU A 142 -8.26 -6.04 -13.49
C LEU A 142 -9.27 -6.56 -12.45
N ALA A 143 -9.28 -6.02 -11.23
CA ALA A 143 -10.30 -6.34 -10.25
C ALA A 143 -11.72 -6.01 -10.77
N ASN A 144 -11.84 -4.99 -11.63
CA ASN A 144 -13.11 -4.59 -12.22
C ASN A 144 -13.59 -5.53 -13.34
N SER A 145 -12.74 -6.43 -13.83
CA SER A 145 -13.15 -7.42 -14.83
C SER A 145 -14.14 -8.46 -14.27
N PHE A 146 -14.19 -8.59 -12.92
CA PHE A 146 -15.13 -9.39 -12.16
C PHE A 146 -15.67 -8.58 -10.97
N PRO A 147 -16.71 -7.73 -11.17
CA PRO A 147 -17.22 -6.85 -10.11
C PRO A 147 -17.56 -7.58 -8.80
N LYS A 148 -18.21 -8.76 -8.91
CA LYS A 148 -18.57 -9.64 -7.78
C LYS A 148 -17.38 -10.15 -6.96
N TYR A 149 -16.19 -10.24 -7.56
CA TYR A 149 -14.97 -10.77 -6.92
C TYR A 149 -13.83 -9.75 -6.86
N SER A 150 -14.15 -8.46 -7.05
CA SER A 150 -13.16 -7.38 -7.17
C SER A 150 -12.27 -7.26 -5.94
N GLY A 151 -12.84 -7.32 -4.73
CA GLY A 151 -12.10 -7.30 -3.47
C GLY A 151 -11.13 -8.47 -3.33
N MET A 152 -11.53 -9.68 -3.70
CA MET A 152 -10.66 -10.86 -3.65
C MET A 152 -9.49 -10.76 -4.65
N ILE A 153 -9.75 -10.28 -5.87
CA ILE A 153 -8.70 -10.11 -6.89
C ILE A 153 -7.69 -9.07 -6.44
N LEU A 154 -8.16 -7.95 -5.90
CA LEU A 154 -7.26 -6.91 -5.38
C LEU A 154 -6.45 -7.40 -4.19
N ALA A 155 -7.08 -8.13 -3.27
CA ALA A 155 -6.40 -8.75 -2.14
C ALA A 155 -5.30 -9.73 -2.59
N LEU A 156 -5.55 -10.54 -3.62
CA LEU A 156 -4.54 -11.42 -4.22
C LEU A 156 -3.39 -10.65 -4.88
N LEU A 157 -3.69 -9.55 -5.59
CA LEU A 157 -2.66 -8.71 -6.20
C LEU A 157 -1.76 -8.06 -5.13
N THR A 158 -2.35 -7.48 -4.09
CA THR A 158 -1.60 -6.88 -2.96
C THR A 158 -0.82 -7.94 -2.18
N GLY A 159 -1.42 -9.12 -1.96
CA GLY A 159 -0.75 -10.28 -1.38
C GLY A 159 0.46 -10.72 -2.20
N ALA A 160 0.33 -10.76 -3.53
CA ALA A 160 1.44 -11.08 -4.43
C ALA A 160 2.56 -10.02 -4.36
N PHE A 161 2.22 -8.75 -4.23
CA PHE A 161 3.21 -7.68 -4.02
C PHE A 161 4.02 -7.91 -2.75
N ASP A 162 3.39 -8.20 -1.61
CA ASP A 162 4.13 -8.42 -0.36
C ASP A 162 4.92 -9.74 -0.38
N THR A 163 4.34 -10.78 -0.98
CA THR A 163 5.00 -12.09 -1.14
C THR A 163 6.19 -12.02 -2.10
N SER A 164 6.30 -11.00 -2.95
CA SER A 164 7.40 -10.89 -3.92
C SER A 164 8.80 -10.78 -3.30
N SER A 165 8.88 -10.40 -2.03
CA SER A 165 10.11 -10.49 -1.23
C SER A 165 10.68 -11.92 -1.16
N ALA A 166 9.84 -12.95 -1.35
CA ALA A 166 10.23 -14.35 -1.41
C ALA A 166 11.19 -14.67 -2.55
N VAL A 167 11.23 -13.85 -3.62
CA VAL A 167 12.17 -14.05 -4.74
C VAL A 167 13.62 -13.99 -4.26
N PHE A 168 13.96 -12.99 -3.43
CA PHE A 168 15.31 -12.86 -2.89
C PHE A 168 15.58 -13.84 -1.75
N LEU A 169 14.57 -14.24 -0.98
CA LEU A 169 14.70 -15.38 -0.05
C LEU A 169 15.04 -16.67 -0.80
N GLY A 170 14.31 -16.98 -1.88
CA GLY A 170 14.56 -18.15 -2.71
C GLY A 170 15.97 -18.13 -3.29
N TYR A 171 16.43 -16.96 -3.75
CA TYR A 171 17.81 -16.77 -4.18
C TYR A 171 18.82 -17.06 -3.06
N ARG A 172 18.61 -16.53 -1.86
CA ARG A 172 19.45 -16.79 -0.68
C ARG A 172 19.53 -18.27 -0.34
N LEU A 173 18.40 -18.97 -0.33
CA LEU A 173 18.34 -20.41 -0.03
C LEU A 173 19.10 -21.24 -1.08
N ILE A 174 18.98 -20.91 -2.37
CA ILE A 174 19.73 -21.57 -3.44
C ILE A 174 21.23 -21.30 -3.29
N TYR A 175 21.61 -20.05 -3.01
CA TYR A 175 22.99 -19.62 -2.87
C TYR A 175 23.72 -20.31 -1.70
N GLN A 176 23.00 -20.54 -0.58
CA GLN A 176 23.58 -21.14 0.63
C GLN A 176 23.54 -22.68 0.64
N ASN A 177 22.47 -23.31 0.13
CA ASN A 177 22.25 -24.75 0.32
C ASN A 177 22.48 -25.59 -0.93
N VAL A 178 22.36 -25.01 -2.13
CA VAL A 178 22.36 -25.78 -3.39
C VAL A 178 23.64 -25.51 -4.18
N THR A 179 23.85 -24.26 -4.59
CA THR A 179 25.01 -23.86 -5.40
C THR A 179 25.31 -22.38 -5.22
N HIS A 180 26.60 -22.02 -5.11
CA HIS A 180 27.06 -20.64 -5.16
C HIS A 180 26.76 -20.02 -6.53
N LEU A 181 25.58 -19.42 -6.64
CA LEU A 181 25.08 -18.83 -7.88
C LEU A 181 25.38 -17.32 -7.87
N PRO A 182 26.38 -16.86 -8.64
CA PRO A 182 26.83 -15.47 -8.58
C PRO A 182 25.74 -14.51 -9.05
N LEU A 183 25.77 -13.28 -8.54
CA LEU A 183 24.75 -12.24 -8.82
C LEU A 183 24.48 -12.08 -10.31
N ARG A 184 25.56 -12.08 -11.11
CA ARG A 184 25.48 -11.98 -12.58
C ARG A 184 24.60 -13.05 -13.21
N LYS A 185 24.74 -14.32 -12.79
CA LYS A 185 23.93 -15.43 -13.33
C LYS A 185 22.48 -15.32 -12.85
N PHE A 186 22.26 -14.98 -11.58
CA PHE A 186 20.91 -14.84 -11.03
C PHE A 186 20.11 -13.78 -11.78
N PHE A 187 20.65 -12.56 -11.89
CA PHE A 187 19.96 -11.48 -12.58
C PHE A 187 19.83 -11.74 -14.09
N THR A 188 20.77 -12.46 -14.71
CA THR A 188 20.60 -12.89 -16.11
C THR A 188 19.39 -13.83 -16.27
N ILE A 189 19.19 -14.79 -15.35
CA ILE A 189 18.01 -15.67 -15.34
C ILE A 189 16.75 -14.86 -15.04
N PHE A 190 16.84 -13.88 -14.15
CA PHE A 190 15.72 -13.02 -13.78
C PHE A 190 15.16 -12.21 -14.96
N LEU A 191 15.91 -12.02 -16.07
CA LEU A 191 15.41 -11.39 -17.31
C LEU A 191 14.22 -12.11 -17.95
N VAL A 192 13.98 -13.37 -17.62
CA VAL A 192 12.76 -14.10 -18.05
C VAL A 192 11.50 -13.40 -17.53
N VAL A 193 11.55 -12.80 -16.33
CA VAL A 193 10.41 -12.13 -15.70
C VAL A 193 9.95 -10.88 -16.47
N PRO A 194 10.80 -9.87 -16.76
CA PRO A 194 10.37 -8.74 -17.56
C PRO A 194 10.02 -9.16 -19.00
N LEU A 195 10.68 -10.16 -19.59
CA LEU A 195 10.26 -10.68 -20.89
C LEU A 195 8.83 -11.23 -20.86
N PHE A 196 8.49 -12.01 -19.83
CA PHE A 196 7.13 -12.51 -19.61
C PHE A 196 6.13 -11.35 -19.46
N ILE A 197 6.46 -10.33 -18.67
CA ILE A 197 5.61 -9.13 -18.51
C ILE A 197 5.39 -8.46 -19.87
N PHE A 198 6.46 -8.22 -20.62
CA PHE A 198 6.38 -7.58 -21.93
C PHE A 198 5.44 -8.35 -22.89
N LEU A 199 5.59 -9.67 -22.97
CA LEU A 199 4.74 -10.51 -23.82
C LEU A 199 3.27 -10.48 -23.36
N CYS A 200 3.01 -10.58 -22.06
CA CYS A 200 1.65 -10.46 -21.52
C CYS A 200 1.02 -9.09 -21.82
N GLN A 201 1.81 -8.01 -21.73
CA GLN A 201 1.34 -6.65 -22.02
C GLN A 201 1.00 -6.45 -23.51
N LEU A 202 1.74 -7.09 -24.42
CA LEU A 202 1.47 -7.01 -25.85
C LEU A 202 0.27 -7.86 -26.30
N PHE A 203 0.16 -9.09 -25.80
CA PHE A 203 -0.79 -10.07 -26.35
C PHE A 203 -2.07 -10.25 -25.53
N ILE A 204 -2.05 -9.96 -24.22
CA ILE A 204 -3.12 -10.37 -23.28
C ILE A 204 -3.83 -9.17 -22.66
N MET A 205 -3.10 -8.12 -22.25
CA MET A 205 -3.64 -6.96 -21.51
C MET A 205 -4.60 -6.12 -22.37
N PRO A 206 -5.64 -5.44 -21.85
CA PRO A 206 -6.49 -4.49 -22.60
C PRO A 206 -5.78 -3.14 -22.90
N THR A 207 -6.13 -2.46 -24.01
CA THR A 207 -5.57 -1.13 -24.37
C THR A 207 -5.99 -0.05 -23.39
N ASP A 208 -7.27 -0.06 -23.06
CA ASP A 208 -7.91 1.00 -22.30
C ASP A 208 -8.10 0.56 -20.86
N SER A 209 -7.98 1.51 -19.94
CA SER A 209 -8.24 1.24 -18.54
C SER A 209 -9.71 0.87 -18.38
N TYR A 210 -10.01 -0.18 -17.62
CA TYR A 210 -11.41 -0.52 -17.35
C TYR A 210 -12.10 0.60 -16.55
N LYS A 211 -11.44 1.19 -15.52
CA LYS A 211 -11.94 2.32 -14.68
C LYS A 211 -10.80 3.06 -13.96
N THR A 212 -11.06 4.23 -13.37
CA THR A 212 -10.08 5.01 -12.56
C THR A 212 -9.86 4.39 -11.16
N MET A 213 -8.74 4.72 -10.50
CA MET A 213 -8.42 4.17 -9.16
C MET A 213 -9.44 4.56 -8.07
N GLY A 214 -10.04 5.76 -8.15
CA GLY A 214 -11.11 6.18 -7.25
C GLY A 214 -12.35 5.28 -7.37
N ASN A 215 -12.70 4.90 -8.60
CA ASN A 215 -13.83 4.01 -8.87
C ASN A 215 -13.57 2.58 -8.40
N VAL A 216 -12.31 2.12 -8.44
CA VAL A 216 -11.92 0.83 -7.84
C VAL A 216 -12.18 0.86 -6.33
N GLN A 217 -11.72 1.92 -5.66
CA GLN A 217 -11.90 2.05 -4.21
C GLN A 217 -13.38 2.23 -3.83
N LYS A 218 -14.16 2.95 -4.65
CA LYS A 218 -15.61 3.09 -4.49
C LYS A 218 -16.32 1.74 -4.57
N LEU A 219 -16.00 0.92 -5.57
CA LEU A 219 -16.58 -0.43 -5.71
C LEU A 219 -16.22 -1.33 -4.52
N LEU A 220 -15.02 -1.21 -3.94
CA LEU A 220 -14.63 -2.02 -2.77
C LEU A 220 -15.38 -1.64 -1.51
N ILE A 221 -15.59 -0.34 -1.29
CA ILE A 221 -16.18 0.17 -0.04
C ILE A 221 -17.70 0.22 -0.14
N GLU A 222 -18.25 0.67 -1.27
CA GLU A 222 -19.70 0.83 -1.47
C GLU A 222 -20.34 -0.36 -2.18
N GLY A 223 -19.58 -1.20 -2.88
CA GLY A 223 -20.17 -2.27 -3.70
C GLY A 223 -20.92 -1.78 -4.95
N LEU A 224 -20.91 -0.46 -5.23
CA LEU A 224 -21.62 0.17 -6.34
C LEU A 224 -20.72 0.45 -7.54
N ASP A 225 -21.35 0.54 -8.71
CA ASP A 225 -20.70 0.96 -9.94
C ASP A 225 -20.49 2.49 -10.01
N GLU A 226 -19.97 2.98 -11.15
CA GLU A 226 -19.64 4.40 -11.34
C GLU A 226 -20.87 5.31 -11.31
N ASN A 227 -22.03 4.75 -11.63
CA ASN A 227 -23.31 5.43 -11.62
C ASN A 227 -24.06 5.21 -10.29
N GLY A 228 -23.39 4.66 -9.27
CA GLY A 228 -24.01 4.34 -7.99
C GLY A 228 -25.06 3.24 -8.10
N GLN A 229 -25.02 2.41 -9.13
CA GLN A 229 -25.95 1.30 -9.33
C GLN A 229 -25.31 -0.02 -8.92
N LEU A 230 -26.15 -1.03 -8.65
CA LEU A 230 -25.65 -2.39 -8.42
C LEU A 230 -24.93 -2.90 -9.68
N PRO A 231 -23.78 -3.59 -9.53
CA PRO A 231 -23.07 -4.18 -10.67
C PRO A 231 -23.97 -5.12 -11.49
N GLU A 232 -23.75 -5.20 -12.80
CA GLU A 232 -24.55 -6.06 -13.69
C GLU A 232 -24.57 -7.52 -13.21
N GLY A 233 -25.77 -8.03 -12.89
CA GLY A 233 -25.98 -9.40 -12.42
C GLY A 233 -25.82 -9.60 -10.91
N ASP A 234 -25.61 -8.52 -10.14
CA ASP A 234 -25.71 -8.52 -8.70
C ASP A 234 -27.16 -8.26 -8.26
N ASP A 235 -27.65 -9.04 -7.31
CA ASP A 235 -28.98 -8.87 -6.72
C ASP A 235 -28.93 -8.02 -5.45
N GLY A 236 -27.77 -7.47 -5.10
CA GLY A 236 -27.55 -6.60 -3.94
C GLY A 236 -27.52 -7.35 -2.61
N SER A 237 -27.56 -8.70 -2.62
CA SER A 237 -27.60 -9.50 -1.39
C SER A 237 -26.32 -9.38 -0.55
N GLY A 238 -25.20 -9.00 -1.17
CA GLY A 238 -23.92 -8.78 -0.49
C GLY A 238 -23.84 -7.46 0.27
N ILE A 239 -24.74 -6.52 -0.03
CA ILE A 239 -24.77 -5.18 0.55
C ILE A 239 -25.93 -5.08 1.52
N ILE A 240 -27.13 -5.47 1.08
CA ILE A 240 -28.35 -5.43 1.87
C ILE A 240 -28.75 -6.87 2.20
N ALA A 241 -28.47 -7.28 3.43
CA ALA A 241 -28.75 -8.65 3.89
C ALA A 241 -30.25 -8.92 4.05
N ASP A 242 -31.04 -7.87 4.36
CA ASP A 242 -32.49 -7.98 4.54
C ASP A 242 -33.22 -7.99 3.19
N ALA A 243 -34.03 -9.02 2.97
CA ALA A 243 -34.71 -9.23 1.69
C ALA A 243 -35.83 -8.20 1.43
N ASP A 244 -36.51 -7.73 2.48
CA ASP A 244 -37.62 -6.80 2.38
C ASP A 244 -37.10 -5.37 2.14
N GLU A 245 -36.04 -4.99 2.85
CA GLU A 245 -35.33 -3.71 2.67
C GLU A 245 -34.69 -3.61 1.27
N ARG A 246 -34.11 -4.71 0.79
CA ARG A 246 -33.57 -4.79 -0.57
C ARG A 246 -34.64 -4.61 -1.64
N THR A 247 -35.82 -5.22 -1.43
CA THR A 247 -36.94 -5.12 -2.36
C THR A 247 -37.51 -3.69 -2.40
N SER A 248 -37.59 -3.03 -1.24
CA SER A 248 -38.06 -1.64 -1.16
C SER A 248 -37.12 -0.65 -1.85
N LEU A 249 -35.80 -0.82 -1.68
CA LEU A 249 -34.78 -0.01 -2.35
C LEU A 249 -34.76 -0.25 -3.86
N LEU A 250 -34.96 -1.50 -4.31
CA LEU A 250 -35.15 -1.85 -5.73
C LEU A 250 -36.35 -1.10 -6.32
N SER A 251 -37.50 -1.10 -5.64
CA SER A 251 -38.68 -0.35 -6.10
C SER A 251 -38.46 1.16 -6.10
N ALA A 252 -37.86 1.73 -5.05
CA ALA A 252 -37.63 3.17 -4.94
C ALA A 252 -36.63 3.68 -5.99
N ASN A 253 -35.59 2.90 -6.29
CA ASN A 253 -34.64 3.23 -7.35
C ASN A 253 -35.28 3.08 -8.74
N ALA A 254 -36.13 2.05 -8.95
CA ALA A 254 -36.88 1.90 -10.20
C ALA A 254 -37.90 3.02 -10.42
N GLU A 255 -38.55 3.53 -9.37
CA GLU A 255 -39.47 4.68 -9.44
C GLU A 255 -38.74 5.98 -9.78
N ASN A 256 -37.56 6.21 -9.18
CA ASN A 256 -36.75 7.40 -9.47
C ASN A 256 -36.24 7.45 -10.92
N TYR A 257 -36.07 6.31 -11.58
CA TYR A 257 -35.66 6.22 -12.99
C TYR A 257 -36.83 5.96 -13.95
N GLY A 258 -37.96 5.43 -13.47
CA GLY A 258 -39.12 5.01 -14.25
C GLY A 258 -40.02 6.16 -14.72
N GLY A 259 -39.77 7.40 -14.29
CA GLY A 259 -40.58 8.57 -14.66
C GLY A 259 -40.17 9.30 -15.95
N GLN A 260 -38.98 9.05 -16.52
CA GLN A 260 -38.50 9.81 -17.69
C GLN A 260 -37.70 8.95 -18.66
N GLN A 261 -38.37 8.50 -19.71
CA GLN A 261 -37.80 7.76 -20.85
C GLN A 261 -37.07 8.69 -21.84
N GLN A 262 -36.29 9.68 -21.36
CA GLN A 262 -35.50 10.57 -22.21
C GLN A 262 -34.06 10.71 -21.71
N THR A 263 -33.15 10.09 -22.47
CA THR A 263 -31.69 10.27 -22.48
C THR A 263 -30.92 9.92 -21.20
N LEU A 264 -30.02 8.93 -21.37
CA LEU A 264 -28.92 8.47 -20.52
C LEU A 264 -27.88 9.55 -20.11
N ASN A 265 -28.28 10.82 -20.00
CA ASN A 265 -27.43 11.88 -19.51
C ASN A 265 -27.85 12.17 -18.07
N THR A 266 -27.10 11.58 -17.14
CA THR A 266 -26.78 12.11 -15.81
C THR A 266 -27.64 13.31 -15.41
N SER A 267 -28.75 13.10 -14.69
CA SER A 267 -29.50 14.22 -14.13
C SER A 267 -28.54 14.98 -13.19
N MET A 268 -28.07 16.13 -13.64
CA MET A 268 -27.14 16.97 -12.89
C MET A 268 -27.97 17.94 -12.06
N LEU A 269 -27.60 18.08 -10.79
CA LEU A 269 -28.09 19.13 -9.90
C LEU A 269 -27.71 20.51 -10.47
N ALA A 270 -28.37 21.56 -10.01
CA ALA A 270 -28.11 22.93 -10.47
C ALA A 270 -26.64 23.38 -10.26
N ASP A 271 -25.93 22.69 -9.36
CA ASP A 271 -24.51 22.87 -9.05
C ASP A 271 -23.56 22.06 -9.97
N GLY A 272 -24.10 21.36 -10.98
CA GLY A 272 -23.31 20.53 -11.91
C GLY A 272 -22.88 19.17 -11.35
N SER A 273 -23.27 18.82 -10.12
CA SER A 273 -23.05 17.50 -9.52
C SER A 273 -24.10 16.48 -9.96
N ARG A 274 -23.71 15.22 -10.15
CA ARG A 274 -24.64 14.13 -10.50
C ARG A 274 -25.61 13.85 -9.35
N ARG A 275 -26.90 13.69 -9.65
CA ARG A 275 -27.89 13.20 -8.68
C ARG A 275 -27.50 11.77 -8.24
N LYS A 276 -27.29 11.59 -6.93
CA LYS A 276 -26.94 10.30 -6.32
C LYS A 276 -28.09 9.30 -6.52
N SER A 277 -27.74 8.02 -6.66
CA SER A 277 -28.76 6.96 -6.71
C SER A 277 -29.32 6.68 -5.30
N VAL A 278 -30.47 5.99 -5.23
CA VAL A 278 -31.04 5.58 -3.94
C VAL A 278 -30.11 4.61 -3.21
N TYR A 279 -29.40 3.75 -3.94
CA TYR A 279 -28.39 2.87 -3.36
C TYR A 279 -27.18 3.64 -2.82
N GLU A 280 -26.72 4.65 -3.54
CA GLU A 280 -25.58 5.47 -3.14
C GLU A 280 -25.91 6.25 -1.88
N GLU A 281 -27.11 6.82 -1.77
CA GLU A 281 -27.57 7.49 -0.55
C GLU A 281 -27.70 6.52 0.64
N TYR A 282 -28.29 5.33 0.43
CA TYR A 282 -28.43 4.31 1.49
C TYR A 282 -27.06 3.85 2.00
N ILE A 283 -26.16 3.49 1.09
CA ILE A 283 -24.84 2.95 1.43
C ILE A 283 -23.96 4.04 2.03
N GLU A 284 -24.02 5.27 1.53
CA GLU A 284 -23.30 6.40 2.12
C GLU A 284 -23.79 6.67 3.55
N GLN A 285 -25.09 6.56 3.84
CA GLN A 285 -25.63 6.65 5.20
C GLN A 285 -25.11 5.52 6.09
N GLU A 286 -25.14 4.28 5.61
CA GLU A 286 -24.65 3.11 6.35
C GLU A 286 -23.15 3.22 6.63
N LEU A 287 -22.36 3.62 5.64
CA LEU A 287 -20.91 3.86 5.75
C LEU A 287 -20.59 5.06 6.64
N THR A 288 -21.43 6.10 6.62
CA THR A 288 -21.33 7.22 7.56
C THR A 288 -21.51 6.72 8.99
N GLN A 289 -22.52 5.88 9.24
CA GLN A 289 -22.74 5.31 10.57
C GLN A 289 -21.60 4.36 10.99
N LYS A 290 -21.13 3.48 10.09
CA LYS A 290 -20.03 2.53 10.33
C LYS A 290 -18.69 3.21 10.54
N SER A 291 -18.37 4.27 9.79
CA SER A 291 -17.13 5.04 9.93
C SER A 291 -17.11 5.92 11.20
N GLY A 292 -18.27 6.14 11.83
CA GLY A 292 -18.42 7.04 12.97
C GLY A 292 -18.62 8.50 12.56
N ASN A 293 -19.42 8.76 11.53
CA ASN A 293 -19.78 10.08 11.00
C ASN A 293 -18.61 10.85 10.36
N ILE A 294 -17.60 10.14 9.88
CA ILE A 294 -16.39 10.74 9.24
C ILE A 294 -16.35 10.44 7.74
N PHE A 295 -17.29 9.63 7.25
CA PHE A 295 -17.39 9.34 5.84
C PHE A 295 -17.69 10.62 5.05
N GLY A 296 -16.90 10.88 4.02
CA GLY A 296 -17.12 11.97 3.06
C GLY A 296 -17.05 13.39 3.63
N ILE A 297 -16.48 13.64 4.82
CA ILE A 297 -16.45 15.00 5.42
C ILE A 297 -15.89 16.05 4.44
N LEU A 298 -14.85 15.67 3.70
CA LEU A 298 -14.17 16.53 2.75
C LEU A 298 -14.50 16.17 1.29
N ASP A 299 -15.45 15.25 1.05
CA ASP A 299 -15.84 14.89 -0.31
C ASP A 299 -16.51 16.10 -1.00
N GLY A 300 -16.09 16.39 -2.23
CA GLY A 300 -16.53 17.57 -2.99
C GLY A 300 -15.72 18.86 -2.76
N GLU A 301 -14.90 18.95 -1.71
CA GLU A 301 -14.00 20.10 -1.51
C GLU A 301 -12.81 20.06 -2.48
N PRO A 302 -12.29 21.22 -2.94
CA PRO A 302 -11.14 21.23 -3.83
C PRO A 302 -9.90 20.65 -3.13
N VAL A 303 -9.08 19.92 -3.89
CA VAL A 303 -7.89 19.22 -3.38
C VAL A 303 -6.97 20.13 -2.55
N SER A 304 -6.80 21.39 -2.95
CA SER A 304 -5.99 22.36 -2.19
C SER A 304 -6.48 22.56 -0.75
N GLN A 305 -7.79 22.51 -0.53
CA GLN A 305 -8.41 22.64 0.79
C GLN A 305 -8.34 21.33 1.57
N GLN A 306 -8.56 20.20 0.89
CA GLN A 306 -8.35 18.87 1.48
C GLN A 306 -6.92 18.71 2.02
N LEU A 307 -5.91 19.16 1.28
CA LEU A 307 -4.49 19.06 1.65
C LEU A 307 -4.09 20.00 2.79
N LYS A 308 -4.79 21.11 2.98
CA LYS A 308 -4.59 22.03 4.11
C LYS A 308 -5.34 21.59 5.37
N SER A 309 -6.18 20.57 5.28
CA SER A 309 -6.94 20.08 6.42
C SER A 309 -6.01 19.48 7.49
N PRO A 310 -6.35 19.63 8.78
CA PRO A 310 -5.63 18.94 9.85
C PRO A 310 -5.71 17.41 9.71
N PHE A 311 -6.79 16.88 9.12
CA PHE A 311 -6.93 15.45 8.77
C PHE A 311 -5.78 14.97 7.89
N PHE A 312 -5.48 15.70 6.81
CA PHE A 312 -4.39 15.35 5.91
C PHE A 312 -3.02 15.48 6.61
N PHE A 313 -2.76 16.61 7.27
CA PHE A 313 -1.45 16.85 7.88
C PHE A 313 -1.09 15.82 8.96
N LEU A 314 -2.00 15.56 9.91
CA LEU A 314 -1.76 14.61 11.00
C LEU A 314 -1.60 13.19 10.47
N MET A 315 -2.43 12.78 9.50
CA MET A 315 -2.33 11.46 8.89
C MET A 315 -1.03 11.33 8.08
N CYS A 316 -0.64 12.35 7.32
CA CYS A 316 0.58 12.36 6.54
C CYS A 316 1.83 12.25 7.42
N MET A 317 1.86 12.94 8.57
CA MET A 317 2.96 12.85 9.54
C MET A 317 3.04 11.46 10.17
N LEU A 318 1.91 10.90 10.61
CA LEU A 318 1.86 9.54 11.12
C LEU A 318 2.33 8.55 10.05
N CYS A 319 1.84 8.69 8.82
CA CYS A 319 2.21 7.89 7.66
C CYS A 319 3.73 7.95 7.41
N ALA A 320 4.34 9.14 7.40
CA ALA A 320 5.78 9.31 7.23
C ALA A 320 6.59 8.61 8.32
N ILE A 321 6.20 8.77 9.59
CA ILE A 321 6.90 8.14 10.74
C ILE A 321 6.83 6.61 10.65
N GLN A 322 5.65 6.05 10.38
CA GLN A 322 5.48 4.60 10.26
C GLN A 322 6.27 4.04 9.08
N MET A 323 6.24 4.72 7.93
CA MET A 323 6.99 4.32 6.75
C MET A 323 8.50 4.26 7.03
N ILE A 324 9.07 5.33 7.61
CA ILE A 324 10.49 5.36 7.99
C ILE A 324 10.81 4.19 8.91
N ARG A 325 9.96 3.93 9.89
CA ARG A 325 10.20 2.90 10.89
C ARG A 325 10.19 1.49 10.32
N ILE A 326 9.20 1.17 9.47
CA ILE A 326 9.13 -0.13 8.77
C ILE A 326 10.38 -0.32 7.91
N ASN A 327 10.73 0.67 7.08
CA ASN A 327 11.86 0.55 6.15
C ASN A 327 13.20 0.55 6.89
N TYR A 328 13.35 1.35 7.94
CA TYR A 328 14.54 1.35 8.79
C TYR A 328 14.76 -0.03 9.42
N PHE A 329 13.71 -0.64 9.98
CA PHE A 329 13.81 -1.98 10.56
C PHE A 329 14.19 -3.02 9.50
N VAL A 330 13.52 -3.05 8.34
CA VAL A 330 13.83 -3.99 7.24
C VAL A 330 15.29 -3.89 6.80
N ALA A 331 15.84 -2.67 6.70
CA ALA A 331 17.22 -2.45 6.28
C ALA A 331 18.25 -2.86 7.33
N THR A 332 17.92 -2.70 8.61
CA THR A 332 18.89 -2.78 9.71
C THR A 332 18.65 -3.94 10.66
N ILE A 333 17.67 -4.82 10.41
CA ILE A 333 17.32 -5.96 11.29
C ILE A 333 18.56 -6.74 11.74
N ARG A 334 19.44 -7.13 10.82
CA ARG A 334 20.66 -7.86 11.17
C ARG A 334 21.56 -7.09 12.13
N SER A 335 21.83 -5.82 11.84
CA SER A 335 22.69 -4.98 12.69
C SER A 335 22.05 -4.62 14.03
N GLN A 336 20.72 -4.46 14.08
CA GLN A 336 20.01 -4.18 15.34
C GLN A 336 20.02 -5.40 16.26
N GLU A 337 19.69 -6.58 15.71
CA GLU A 337 19.67 -7.82 16.48
C GLU A 337 21.07 -8.27 16.90
N GLU A 338 22.09 -7.99 16.10
CA GLU A 338 23.49 -8.28 16.44
C GLU A 338 23.94 -7.48 17.67
N TYR A 339 23.52 -6.22 17.77
CA TYR A 339 23.75 -5.41 18.96
C TYR A 339 22.96 -5.90 20.19
N LEU A 340 21.70 -6.33 20.00
CA LEU A 340 20.82 -6.69 21.12
C LEU A 340 21.03 -8.11 21.68
N LEU A 341 21.33 -9.08 20.82
CA LEU A 341 21.35 -10.51 21.14
C LEU A 341 22.67 -11.21 20.79
N GLY A 342 23.56 -10.53 20.05
CA GLY A 342 24.80 -11.12 19.53
C GLY A 342 24.63 -11.79 18.15
N PRO A 343 25.75 -12.19 17.52
CA PRO A 343 25.79 -12.50 16.09
C PRO A 343 25.04 -13.79 15.71
N GLU A 344 25.11 -14.85 16.52
CA GLU A 344 24.45 -16.14 16.22
C GLU A 344 22.92 -16.03 16.27
N LEU A 345 22.39 -15.39 17.32
CA LEU A 345 20.96 -15.17 17.48
C LEU A 345 20.42 -14.18 16.44
N ALA A 346 21.19 -13.15 16.09
CA ALA A 346 20.83 -12.20 15.04
C ALA A 346 20.69 -12.86 13.67
N ALA A 347 21.61 -13.76 13.31
CA ALA A 347 21.52 -14.52 12.06
C ALA A 347 20.27 -15.40 12.01
N SER A 348 19.93 -16.03 13.15
CA SER A 348 18.73 -16.85 13.30
C SER A 348 17.45 -16.02 13.14
N ILE A 349 17.37 -14.87 13.82
CA ILE A 349 16.24 -13.95 13.71
C ILE A 349 16.09 -13.41 12.28
N ASN A 350 17.20 -13.03 11.64
CA ASN A 350 17.16 -12.55 10.26
C ASN A 350 16.65 -13.63 9.30
N GLY A 351 17.04 -14.90 9.51
CA GLY A 351 16.50 -16.03 8.75
C GLY A 351 15.00 -16.23 8.95
N ILE A 352 14.52 -16.13 10.19
CA ILE A 352 13.08 -16.21 10.50
C ILE A 352 12.33 -15.03 9.86
N PHE A 353 12.87 -13.82 9.93
CA PHE A 353 12.28 -12.63 9.33
C PHE A 353 12.14 -12.76 7.81
N ASP A 354 13.17 -13.24 7.13
CA ASP A 354 13.13 -13.40 5.67
C ASP A 354 12.02 -14.36 5.22
N VAL A 355 11.74 -15.41 6.01
CA VAL A 355 10.63 -16.36 5.75
C VAL A 355 9.30 -15.76 6.19
N ALA A 356 9.25 -15.09 7.34
CA ALA A 356 8.03 -14.51 7.87
C ALA A 356 7.51 -13.42 6.94
N LEU A 357 8.38 -12.56 6.40
CA LEU A 357 8.01 -11.38 5.61
C LEU A 357 7.05 -11.69 4.43
N PRO A 358 7.34 -12.66 3.54
CA PRO A 358 6.39 -13.08 2.52
C PRO A 358 5.12 -13.74 3.08
N LEU A 359 5.24 -14.61 4.09
CA LEU A 359 4.09 -15.35 4.63
C LEU A 359 3.08 -14.43 5.33
N GLY A 360 3.55 -13.47 6.12
CA GLY A 360 2.66 -12.61 6.87
C GLY A 360 1.91 -11.63 5.97
N GLY A 361 2.42 -11.31 4.77
CA GLY A 361 1.65 -10.62 3.73
C GLY A 361 0.37 -11.39 3.36
N VAL A 362 0.49 -12.69 3.09
CA VAL A 362 -0.66 -13.55 2.74
C VAL A 362 -1.59 -13.78 3.93
N ILE A 363 -1.01 -14.06 5.11
CA ILE A 363 -1.79 -14.35 6.32
C ILE A 363 -2.57 -13.12 6.77
N ALA A 364 -2.03 -11.91 6.60
CA ALA A 364 -2.68 -10.68 7.05
C ALA A 364 -3.97 -10.33 6.29
N ILE A 365 -4.08 -10.72 5.02
CA ILE A 365 -5.20 -10.36 4.12
C ILE A 365 -6.59 -10.57 4.76
N PRO A 366 -6.97 -11.78 5.23
CA PRO A 366 -8.30 -12.00 5.79
C PRO A 366 -8.55 -11.18 7.06
N PHE A 367 -7.53 -10.99 7.91
CA PHE A 367 -7.66 -10.22 9.14
C PHE A 367 -7.84 -8.72 8.86
N ILE A 368 -7.11 -8.19 7.88
CA ILE A 368 -7.21 -6.78 7.48
C ILE A 368 -8.63 -6.48 7.01
N GLY A 369 -9.22 -7.31 6.14
CA GLY A 369 -10.59 -7.13 5.67
C GLY A 369 -11.59 -7.11 6.83
N ILE A 370 -11.56 -8.12 7.70
CA ILE A 370 -12.46 -8.22 8.87
C ILE A 370 -12.35 -6.96 9.76
N ILE A 371 -11.13 -6.47 10.01
CA ILE A 371 -10.91 -5.29 10.85
C ILE A 371 -11.48 -4.02 10.21
N LEU A 372 -11.24 -3.82 8.90
CA LEU A 372 -11.65 -2.61 8.20
C LEU A 372 -13.16 -2.53 7.93
N ASP A 373 -13.82 -3.69 7.78
CA ASP A 373 -15.25 -3.78 7.49
C ASP A 373 -16.11 -3.68 8.76
N ASN A 374 -15.60 -4.17 9.90
CA ASN A 374 -16.38 -4.26 11.14
C ASN A 374 -16.07 -3.16 12.17
N LEU A 375 -14.94 -2.47 12.06
CA LEU A 375 -14.54 -1.46 13.03
C LEU A 375 -14.65 -0.04 12.48
N LYS A 376 -15.03 0.90 13.34
CA LYS A 376 -15.01 2.33 13.01
C LYS A 376 -13.59 2.80 12.72
N THR A 377 -13.43 3.79 11.85
CA THR A 377 -12.13 4.35 11.44
C THR A 377 -11.23 4.73 12.62
N VAL A 378 -11.80 5.29 13.69
CA VAL A 378 -11.05 5.61 14.92
C VAL A 378 -10.40 4.37 15.55
N HIS A 379 -11.14 3.27 15.67
CA HIS A 379 -10.64 2.05 16.28
C HIS A 379 -9.57 1.39 15.42
N VAL A 380 -9.72 1.44 14.09
CA VAL A 380 -8.68 0.98 13.15
C VAL A 380 -7.38 1.76 13.38
N LEU A 381 -7.44 3.09 13.47
CA LEU A 381 -6.26 3.94 13.71
C LEU A 381 -5.67 3.74 15.12
N MET A 382 -6.51 3.45 16.13
CA MET A 382 -6.05 3.06 17.46
C MET A 382 -5.28 1.75 17.42
N ILE A 383 -5.83 0.71 16.77
CA ILE A 383 -5.16 -0.59 16.60
C ILE A 383 -3.83 -0.38 15.85
N LEU A 384 -3.84 0.39 14.76
CA LEU A 384 -2.63 0.72 14.00
C LEU A 384 -1.56 1.37 14.88
N THR A 385 -1.94 2.33 15.72
CA THR A 385 -1.00 3.01 16.62
C THR A 385 -0.51 2.07 17.73
N ILE A 386 -1.40 1.30 18.36
CA ILE A 386 -1.05 0.37 19.45
C ILE A 386 -0.11 -0.74 18.95
N VAL A 387 -0.43 -1.40 17.84
CA VAL A 387 0.42 -2.45 17.27
C VAL A 387 1.78 -1.88 16.90
N SER A 388 1.83 -0.67 16.33
CA SER A 388 3.09 0.03 16.09
C SER A 388 3.87 0.23 17.39
N LEU A 389 3.25 0.68 18.47
CA LEU A 389 3.93 0.86 19.76
C LEU A 389 4.45 -0.47 20.33
N ILE A 390 3.68 -1.55 20.23
CA ILE A 390 4.10 -2.90 20.66
C ILE A 390 5.38 -3.31 19.94
N ILE A 391 5.40 -3.22 18.60
CA ILE A 391 6.60 -3.52 17.80
C ILE A 391 7.79 -2.67 18.27
N GLY A 392 7.53 -1.44 18.71
CA GLY A 392 8.55 -0.46 19.05
C GLY A 392 9.18 -0.76 20.38
N VAL A 393 8.35 -1.08 21.37
CA VAL A 393 8.79 -1.53 22.69
C VAL A 393 9.50 -2.87 22.58
N CYS A 394 8.97 -3.82 21.78
CA CYS A 394 9.63 -5.10 21.54
C CYS A 394 11.05 -4.91 21.01
N GLY A 395 11.24 -4.06 20.00
CA GLY A 395 12.56 -3.78 19.40
C GLY A 395 13.54 -2.96 20.27
N LEU A 396 13.19 -2.65 21.53
CA LEU A 396 14.08 -2.02 22.50
C LEU A 396 14.61 -3.00 23.55
N VAL A 397 14.05 -4.22 23.61
CA VAL A 397 14.37 -5.19 24.66
C VAL A 397 15.40 -6.20 24.15
N SER A 398 16.45 -6.44 24.92
CA SER A 398 17.45 -7.48 24.64
C SER A 398 16.93 -8.88 25.00
N ASN A 399 15.88 -9.35 24.32
CA ASN A 399 15.35 -10.70 24.52
C ASN A 399 14.88 -11.32 23.19
N PHE A 400 15.37 -12.52 22.89
CA PHE A 400 15.09 -13.25 21.66
C PHE A 400 13.58 -13.43 21.41
N TYR A 401 12.81 -13.85 22.42
CA TYR A 401 11.38 -14.13 22.28
C TYR A 401 10.57 -12.84 22.09
N ILE A 402 10.96 -11.75 22.76
CA ILE A 402 10.29 -10.46 22.64
C ILE A 402 10.54 -9.85 21.25
N ASN A 403 11.77 -9.93 20.74
CA ASN A 403 12.09 -9.48 19.38
C ASN A 403 11.36 -10.32 18.33
N LEU A 404 11.27 -11.64 18.55
CA LEU A 404 10.52 -12.55 17.67
C LEU A 404 9.03 -12.19 17.62
N ILE A 405 8.41 -11.89 18.76
CA ILE A 405 7.02 -11.38 18.81
C ILE A 405 6.91 -10.07 18.03
N GLY A 406 7.84 -9.13 18.23
CA GLY A 406 7.89 -7.86 17.50
C GLY A 406 7.96 -8.06 15.98
N ILE A 407 8.72 -9.04 15.51
CA ILE A 407 8.82 -9.40 14.09
C ILE A 407 7.50 -9.94 13.54
N PHE A 408 6.84 -10.87 14.25
CA PHE A 408 5.56 -11.38 13.79
C PHE A 408 4.49 -10.29 13.69
N PHE A 409 4.46 -9.37 14.66
CA PHE A 409 3.60 -8.19 14.58
C PHE A 409 3.99 -7.28 13.40
N LEU A 410 5.28 -7.03 13.17
CA LEU A 410 5.74 -6.16 12.09
C LEU A 410 5.32 -6.67 10.71
N VAL A 411 5.44 -7.97 10.47
CA VAL A 411 5.10 -8.52 9.16
C VAL A 411 3.61 -8.38 8.86
N VAL A 412 2.74 -8.57 9.85
CA VAL A 412 1.28 -8.35 9.70
C VAL A 412 0.94 -6.86 9.68
N TYR A 413 1.69 -6.05 10.42
CA TYR A 413 1.50 -4.60 10.51
C TYR A 413 1.74 -3.90 9.18
N ARG A 414 2.75 -4.31 8.41
CA ARG A 414 3.11 -3.69 7.13
C ARG A 414 1.95 -3.64 6.11
N PRO A 415 1.32 -4.77 5.71
CA PRO A 415 0.15 -4.75 4.82
C PRO A 415 -1.05 -4.05 5.46
N PHE A 416 -1.26 -4.22 6.76
CA PHE A 416 -2.35 -3.55 7.48
C PHE A 416 -2.21 -2.02 7.43
N TYR A 417 -0.98 -1.51 7.61
CA TYR A 417 -0.67 -0.09 7.52
C TYR A 417 -1.02 0.49 6.14
N TYR A 418 -0.55 -0.11 5.05
CA TYR A 418 -0.84 0.42 3.71
C TYR A 418 -2.33 0.40 3.39
N THR A 419 -3.03 -0.67 3.81
CA THR A 419 -4.46 -0.82 3.55
C THR A 419 -5.28 0.14 4.41
N ALA A 420 -4.96 0.30 5.69
CA ALA A 420 -5.66 1.21 6.60
C ALA A 420 -5.46 2.68 6.21
N VAL A 421 -4.28 3.06 5.72
CA VAL A 421 -3.99 4.41 5.21
C VAL A 421 -4.82 4.70 3.94
N SER A 422 -4.91 3.72 3.04
CA SER A 422 -5.75 3.80 1.84
C SER A 422 -7.24 3.91 2.20
N ASP A 423 -7.74 3.05 3.09
CA ASP A 423 -9.12 3.06 3.57
C ASP A 423 -9.49 4.39 4.25
N TYR A 424 -8.61 4.92 5.11
CA TYR A 424 -8.78 6.24 5.72
C TYR A 424 -8.93 7.33 4.66
N CYS A 425 -8.06 7.35 3.64
CA CYS A 425 -8.13 8.35 2.60
C CYS A 425 -9.44 8.29 1.82
N ALA A 426 -9.91 7.08 1.50
CA ALA A 426 -11.17 6.87 0.80
C ALA A 426 -12.36 7.35 1.63
N LYS A 427 -12.41 6.97 2.91
CA LYS A 427 -13.51 7.35 3.82
C LYS A 427 -13.52 8.85 4.12
N VAL A 428 -12.38 9.51 4.30
CA VAL A 428 -12.34 10.93 4.75
C VAL A 428 -12.39 11.94 3.59
N PHE A 429 -11.66 11.70 2.51
CA PHE A 429 -11.51 12.66 1.41
C PHE A 429 -12.40 12.36 0.19
N GLY A 430 -13.05 11.20 0.17
CA GLY A 430 -13.89 10.75 -0.93
C GLY A 430 -13.10 10.11 -2.08
N PHE A 431 -13.85 9.53 -3.02
CA PHE A 431 -13.29 8.71 -4.10
C PHE A 431 -12.79 9.53 -5.29
N ASN A 432 -13.36 10.71 -5.52
CA ASN A 432 -13.05 11.54 -6.70
C ASN A 432 -11.62 12.08 -6.69
N THR A 433 -11.14 12.53 -5.52
CA THR A 433 -9.79 13.06 -5.32
C THR A 433 -8.83 12.03 -4.71
N PHE A 434 -9.31 10.80 -4.46
CA PHE A 434 -8.58 9.74 -3.76
C PHE A 434 -7.15 9.54 -4.28
N GLY A 435 -6.99 9.34 -5.60
CA GLY A 435 -5.69 9.06 -6.20
C GLY A 435 -4.68 10.19 -6.02
N GLN A 436 -5.14 11.45 -6.01
CA GLN A 436 -4.27 12.62 -5.81
C GLN A 436 -3.88 12.77 -4.34
N VAL A 437 -4.85 12.66 -3.42
CA VAL A 437 -4.59 12.83 -1.97
C VAL A 437 -3.74 11.68 -1.43
N TYR A 438 -4.13 10.43 -1.70
CA TYR A 438 -3.38 9.26 -1.26
C TYR A 438 -1.99 9.23 -1.91
N GLY A 439 -1.91 9.43 -3.23
CA GLY A 439 -0.64 9.47 -3.95
C GLY A 439 0.32 10.56 -3.43
N LEU A 440 -0.20 11.75 -3.14
CA LEU A 440 0.62 12.83 -2.60
C LEU A 440 1.08 12.54 -1.17
N MET A 441 0.20 11.98 -0.33
CA MET A 441 0.57 11.56 1.02
C MET A 441 1.72 10.52 0.99
N MET A 442 1.60 9.50 0.14
CA MET A 442 2.65 8.49 -0.04
C MET A 442 3.95 9.07 -0.61
N CYS A 443 3.84 10.05 -1.52
CA CYS A 443 4.99 10.77 -2.07
C CYS A 443 5.74 11.57 -0.99
N ILE A 444 5.00 12.34 -0.16
CA ILE A 444 5.57 13.09 0.96
C ILE A 444 6.24 12.12 1.94
N SER A 445 5.56 11.05 2.36
CA SER A 445 6.13 10.02 3.24
C SER A 445 7.37 9.35 2.62
N GLY A 446 7.40 9.15 1.30
CA GLY A 446 8.55 8.65 0.55
C GLY A 446 9.76 9.58 0.62
N PHE A 447 9.58 10.89 0.52
CA PHE A 447 10.67 11.86 0.72
C PHE A 447 11.21 11.82 2.15
N PHE A 448 10.32 11.78 3.15
CA PHE A 448 10.71 11.61 4.54
C PHE A 448 11.45 10.29 4.79
N ASN A 449 11.19 9.24 3.99
CA ASN A 449 11.93 7.98 4.08
C ASN A 449 13.45 8.15 3.86
N TYR A 450 13.90 9.19 3.16
CA TYR A 450 15.33 9.44 2.99
C TYR A 450 16.07 9.70 4.33
N PHE A 451 15.37 10.22 5.34
CA PHE A 451 15.92 10.41 6.70
C PHE A 451 16.38 9.09 7.34
N GLN A 452 15.89 7.94 6.86
CA GLN A 452 16.41 6.62 7.24
C GLN A 452 17.93 6.53 7.09
N THR A 453 18.51 7.12 6.03
CA THR A 453 19.97 7.12 5.82
C THR A 453 20.70 7.92 6.91
N ALA A 454 20.12 9.04 7.33
CA ALA A 454 20.68 9.84 8.41
C ALA A 454 20.58 9.10 9.75
N PHE A 455 19.47 8.42 10.01
CA PHE A 455 19.28 7.61 11.22
C PHE A 455 20.26 6.45 11.31
N ASP A 456 20.46 5.71 10.21
CA ASP A 456 21.46 4.63 10.15
C ASP A 456 22.88 5.15 10.39
N TYR A 457 23.20 6.33 9.83
CA TYR A 457 24.48 7.00 10.08
C TYR A 457 24.66 7.38 11.56
N PHE A 458 23.65 7.98 12.20
CA PHE A 458 23.71 8.34 13.62
C PHE A 458 23.85 7.10 14.51
N THR A 459 23.10 6.03 14.25
CA THR A 459 23.19 4.78 15.00
C THR A 459 24.59 4.18 14.95
N LYS A 460 25.21 4.13 13.77
CA LYS A 460 26.53 3.49 13.64
C LYS A 460 27.68 4.37 14.11
N GLN A 461 27.68 5.66 13.76
CA GLN A 461 28.84 6.53 14.01
C GLN A 461 28.78 7.30 15.33
N HIS A 462 27.59 7.72 15.77
CA HIS A 462 27.46 8.52 17.00
C HIS A 462 27.14 7.65 18.22
N TYR A 463 26.38 6.58 18.02
CA TYR A 463 25.92 5.70 19.09
C TYR A 463 26.62 4.34 19.15
N ASN A 464 27.77 4.16 18.47
CA ASN A 464 28.56 2.92 18.48
C ASN A 464 27.71 1.66 18.19
N ASN A 465 26.94 1.70 17.10
CA ASN A 465 25.99 0.65 16.67
C ASN A 465 24.76 0.45 17.59
N ASN A 466 24.53 1.29 18.60
CA ASN A 466 23.34 1.19 19.44
C ASN A 466 22.10 1.77 18.72
N PRO A 467 21.08 0.94 18.38
CA PRO A 467 19.87 1.41 17.69
C PRO A 467 18.83 2.04 18.64
N THR A 468 19.02 1.89 19.96
CA THR A 468 18.05 2.29 20.99
C THR A 468 17.65 3.77 20.91
N PRO A 469 18.57 4.76 20.76
CA PRO A 469 18.19 6.17 20.77
C PRO A 469 17.28 6.56 19.60
N VAL A 470 17.59 6.04 18.40
CA VAL A 470 16.77 6.26 17.19
C VAL A 470 15.42 5.57 17.33
N ASN A 471 15.39 4.33 17.81
CA ASN A 471 14.14 3.60 18.02
C ASN A 471 13.25 4.29 19.07
N VAL A 472 13.81 4.79 20.17
CA VAL A 472 13.08 5.57 21.20
C VAL A 472 12.53 6.87 20.62
N MET A 473 13.30 7.57 19.78
CA MET A 473 12.83 8.78 19.10
C MET A 473 11.64 8.48 18.17
N LEU A 474 11.73 7.44 17.34
CA LEU A 474 10.64 7.04 16.43
C LEU A 474 9.38 6.59 17.18
N VAL A 475 9.54 5.87 18.29
CA VAL A 475 8.42 5.47 19.17
C VAL A 475 7.79 6.71 19.81
N SER A 476 8.59 7.65 20.31
CA SER A 476 8.11 8.89 20.91
C SER A 476 7.33 9.74 19.91
N CYS A 477 7.85 9.90 18.69
CA CYS A 477 7.14 10.58 17.61
C CYS A 477 5.83 9.86 17.24
N THR A 478 5.83 8.52 17.23
CA THR A 478 4.61 7.73 17.00
C THR A 478 3.55 7.99 18.07
N VAL A 479 3.95 8.04 19.35
CA VAL A 479 3.02 8.38 20.45
C VAL A 479 2.45 9.77 20.24
N ILE A 480 3.29 10.77 19.97
CA ILE A 480 2.85 12.18 19.83
C ILE A 480 1.86 12.33 18.66
N PHE A 481 2.25 11.92 17.45
CA PHE A 481 1.40 12.11 16.27
C PHE A 481 0.21 11.15 16.23
N GLY A 482 0.37 9.92 16.71
CA GLY A 482 -0.71 8.94 16.80
C GLY A 482 -1.80 9.39 17.78
N THR A 483 -1.41 9.82 18.99
CA THR A 483 -2.38 10.34 19.98
C THR A 483 -3.01 11.65 19.52
N ALA A 484 -2.26 12.55 18.88
CA ALA A 484 -2.81 13.78 18.31
C ALA A 484 -3.85 13.50 17.22
N LEU A 485 -3.57 12.59 16.28
CA LEU A 485 -4.51 12.19 15.23
C LEU A 485 -5.78 11.58 15.83
N ILE A 486 -5.63 10.59 16.73
CA ILE A 486 -6.78 9.91 17.34
C ILE A 486 -7.64 10.90 18.13
N THR A 487 -7.01 11.77 18.93
CA THR A 487 -7.73 12.79 19.72
C THR A 487 -8.46 13.79 18.82
N TYR A 488 -7.82 14.21 17.73
CA TYR A 488 -8.43 15.12 16.76
C TYR A 488 -9.65 14.49 16.09
N ILE A 489 -9.52 13.26 15.59
CA ILE A 489 -10.61 12.53 14.94
C ILE A 489 -11.76 12.30 15.94
N LEU A 490 -11.48 11.91 17.18
CA LEU A 490 -12.50 11.76 18.23
C LEU A 490 -13.23 13.08 18.53
N LYS A 491 -12.51 14.20 18.55
CA LYS A 491 -13.09 15.53 18.78
C LYS A 491 -14.00 15.93 17.63
N GLU A 492 -13.56 15.76 16.38
CA GLU A 492 -14.38 16.07 15.21
C GLU A 492 -15.59 15.17 15.09
N THR A 493 -15.44 13.87 15.36
CA THR A 493 -16.56 12.92 15.41
C THR A 493 -17.67 13.40 16.34
N LYS A 494 -17.29 13.83 17.57
CA LYS A 494 -18.24 14.36 18.55
C LYS A 494 -18.85 15.68 18.10
N HIS A 495 -18.06 16.55 17.48
CA HIS A 495 -18.53 17.85 17.00
C HIS A 495 -19.53 17.72 15.84
N ILE A 496 -19.27 16.80 14.91
CA ILE A 496 -20.18 16.48 13.80
C ILE A 496 -21.46 15.84 14.32
N ALA A 497 -21.36 14.87 15.23
CA ALA A 497 -22.54 14.26 15.85
C ALA A 497 -23.41 15.31 16.57
N ARG A 498 -22.78 16.25 17.29
CA ARG A 498 -23.48 17.35 17.96
C ARG A 498 -24.19 18.26 16.96
N ARG A 499 -23.51 18.71 15.90
CA ARG A 499 -24.12 19.54 14.84
C ARG A 499 -25.25 18.83 14.11
N GLY A 500 -25.14 17.51 13.93
CA GLY A 500 -26.23 16.69 13.37
C GLY A 500 -27.50 16.78 14.21
N ILE A 501 -27.37 16.61 15.53
CA ILE A 501 -28.49 16.72 16.47
C ILE A 501 -29.04 18.15 16.52
N GLU A 502 -28.17 19.17 16.50
CA GLU A 502 -28.59 20.58 16.47
C GLU A 502 -29.41 20.89 15.20
N ASN A 503 -28.95 20.44 14.02
CA ASN A 503 -29.67 20.62 12.76
C ASN A 503 -30.99 19.82 12.71
N GLU A 504 -31.03 18.62 13.30
CA GLU A 504 -32.25 17.82 13.39
C GLU A 504 -33.28 18.48 14.32
N ALA A 505 -32.82 19.04 15.45
CA ALA A 505 -33.66 19.80 16.37
C ALA A 505 -34.21 21.09 15.74
N GLU A 506 -33.41 21.80 14.94
CA GLU A 506 -33.86 22.99 14.19
C GLU A 506 -34.88 22.66 13.08
N ARG A 507 -34.79 21.46 12.49
CA ARG A 507 -35.71 20.98 11.45
C ARG A 507 -36.94 20.25 12.00
N ALA A 508 -36.97 19.95 13.30
CA ALA A 508 -38.09 19.28 13.92
C ALA A 508 -39.34 20.17 13.83
N PRO A 509 -40.48 19.63 13.35
CA PRO A 509 -41.72 20.40 13.27
C PRO A 509 -42.17 20.82 14.67
N VAL A 510 -42.42 22.11 14.86
CA VAL A 510 -42.96 22.65 16.11
C VAL A 510 -44.39 22.13 16.27
N SER A 511 -44.59 21.18 17.18
CA SER A 511 -45.94 20.76 17.57
C SER A 511 -46.48 21.79 18.55
N ASP A 512 -47.51 22.53 18.15
CA ASP A 512 -48.28 23.34 19.09
C ASP A 512 -48.89 22.41 20.15
N LEU A 513 -48.71 22.77 21.42
CA LEU A 513 -49.36 22.08 22.54
C LEU A 513 -50.89 22.24 22.38
N PRO A 514 -51.67 21.16 22.44
CA PRO A 514 -53.13 21.28 22.44
C PRO A 514 -53.56 22.14 23.63
N GLN A 515 -54.28 23.23 23.33
CA GLN A 515 -54.79 24.21 24.29
C GLN A 515 -55.86 23.64 25.21
#